data_AF-A0A519MZX0-F1
#
_entry.id   AF-A0A519MZX0-F1
#
_cell.length_a   1.000
_cell.length_b   1.000
_cell.length_c   1.000
_cell.angle_alpha   90.00
_cell.angle_beta   90.00
_cell.angle_gamma   90.00
#
_symmetry.space_group_name_H-M   'P 1'
#
loop_
_entity.id
_entity.type
_entity.pdbx_description
1 polymer ?
#
loop_
_entity_poly.entity_id
_entity_poly.type
_entity_poly.pdbx_seq_one_letter_code
_entity_poly.pdbx_strand_id
1 'polypeptide(L)'
;MRVVIIGGGFAGINLAEKLTGDETFQVTLVDKNNYNFFPPLIYQVATAYLEPSSISYPFRKFFHGRKNLQFRLGELQSVNMAENKVVLNNGELEYDQLIFATGAETNYFGMENVKKNAIPMKTLNDAIEMRNKLLQRMEKASICNNSKERREYLTIVVAGGGPTGVEVSGMFAEMRNGILKKEYPELSTTVSNIYLVDGGGELLGPMSKKSQEDTYEALTKMGVIVKLNTRVTDYKDDVVHFHNGETINTKNLIWAAGVSAKVFEGIPTESYGRGKRMVVDAYNKLNG
;
A
#
# COMPACT_ATOMS: atom_id res chain seq x y z
N MET A 1 -11.09 23.30 -23.49
CA MET A 1 -10.22 23.44 -22.31
C MET A 1 -9.46 22.14 -22.05
N ARG A 2 -8.14 22.19 -21.98
CA ARG A 2 -7.24 21.05 -21.76
C ARG A 2 -7.12 20.75 -20.27
N VAL A 3 -7.55 19.56 -19.87
CA VAL A 3 -7.50 19.11 -18.47
C VAL A 3 -6.52 17.97 -18.37
N VAL A 4 -5.46 18.16 -17.58
CA VAL A 4 -4.48 17.10 -17.31
C VAL A 4 -4.70 16.60 -15.88
N ILE A 5 -4.94 15.29 -15.74
CA ILE A 5 -5.12 14.62 -14.45
C ILE A 5 -3.91 13.70 -14.24
N ILE A 6 -3.16 13.91 -13.17
CA ILE A 6 -2.00 13.08 -12.81
C ILE A 6 -2.42 12.07 -11.73
N GLY A 7 -2.46 10.79 -12.10
CA GLY A 7 -2.85 9.66 -11.26
C GLY A 7 -4.24 9.14 -11.60
N GLY A 8 -4.29 7.89 -12.05
CA GLY A 8 -5.50 7.15 -12.40
C GLY A 8 -6.02 6.27 -11.27
N GLY A 9 -5.92 6.73 -10.02
CA GLY A 9 -6.60 6.09 -8.89
C GLY A 9 -8.09 6.46 -8.82
N PHE A 10 -8.71 6.25 -7.64
CA PHE A 10 -10.12 6.56 -7.40
C PHE A 10 -10.51 7.98 -7.83
N ALA A 11 -9.81 9.01 -7.33
CA ALA A 11 -10.15 10.40 -7.62
C ALA A 11 -10.00 10.73 -9.12
N GLY A 12 -8.89 10.32 -9.73
CA GLY A 12 -8.58 10.66 -11.12
C GLY A 12 -9.53 10.02 -12.12
N ILE A 13 -9.87 8.74 -11.94
CA ILE A 13 -10.82 8.06 -12.84
C ILE A 13 -12.22 8.65 -12.69
N ASN A 14 -12.69 8.84 -11.45
CA ASN A 14 -14.04 9.36 -11.23
C ASN A 14 -14.20 10.78 -11.81
N LEU A 15 -13.16 11.62 -11.70
CA LEU A 15 -13.18 12.94 -12.31
C LEU A 15 -13.14 12.85 -13.84
N ALA A 16 -12.22 12.05 -14.40
CA ALA A 16 -12.12 11.85 -15.84
C ALA A 16 -13.45 11.37 -16.44
N GLU A 17 -14.14 10.45 -15.78
CA GLU A 17 -15.48 9.97 -16.18
C GLU A 17 -16.53 11.08 -16.20
N LYS A 18 -16.61 11.88 -15.13
CA LYS A 18 -17.58 12.98 -15.06
C LYS A 18 -17.36 14.02 -16.16
N LEU A 19 -16.10 14.28 -16.53
CA LEU A 19 -15.77 15.24 -17.58
C LEU A 19 -16.03 14.71 -18.99
N THR A 20 -16.21 13.40 -19.18
CA THR A 20 -16.45 12.83 -20.53
C THR A 20 -17.83 13.16 -21.11
N GLY A 21 -18.76 13.65 -20.29
CA GLY A 21 -20.09 14.08 -20.74
C GLY A 21 -20.11 15.49 -21.35
N ASP A 22 -19.01 16.24 -21.29
CA ASP A 22 -18.94 17.62 -21.74
C ASP A 22 -17.78 17.82 -22.74
N GLU A 23 -18.14 18.06 -24.00
CA GLU A 23 -17.19 18.19 -25.12
C GLU A 23 -16.31 19.46 -25.04
N THR A 24 -16.61 20.39 -24.12
CA THR A 24 -15.74 21.56 -23.88
C THR A 24 -14.41 21.17 -23.25
N PHE A 25 -14.32 20.02 -22.59
CA PHE A 25 -13.09 19.51 -22.00
C PHE A 25 -12.38 18.52 -22.93
N GLN A 26 -11.05 18.65 -23.01
CA GLN A 26 -10.14 17.66 -23.59
C GLN A 26 -9.30 17.10 -22.46
N VAL A 27 -9.61 15.89 -22.00
CA VAL A 27 -9.04 15.31 -20.79
C VAL A 27 -7.89 14.37 -21.15
N THR A 28 -6.73 14.56 -20.51
CA THR A 28 -5.62 13.61 -20.55
C THR A 28 -5.37 13.07 -19.15
N LEU A 29 -5.65 11.78 -18.95
CA LEU A 29 -5.26 11.08 -17.72
C LEU A 29 -3.85 10.51 -17.89
N VAL A 30 -2.96 10.89 -16.98
CA VAL A 30 -1.58 10.41 -16.91
C VAL A 30 -1.43 9.48 -15.73
N ASP A 31 -0.90 8.27 -15.92
CA ASP A 31 -0.49 7.39 -14.82
C ASP A 31 0.79 6.64 -15.18
N LYS A 32 1.59 6.28 -14.17
CA LYS A 32 2.80 5.48 -14.34
C LYS A 32 2.52 4.01 -14.65
N ASN A 33 1.30 3.54 -14.36
CA ASN A 33 0.80 2.23 -14.72
C ASN A 33 -0.16 2.34 -15.92
N ASN A 34 -0.21 1.31 -16.75
CA ASN A 34 -1.20 1.23 -17.84
C ASN A 34 -2.56 0.66 -17.39
N TYR A 35 -2.77 0.53 -16.07
CA TYR A 35 -3.98 -0.02 -15.45
C TYR A 35 -4.38 0.76 -14.19
N ASN A 36 -5.68 0.78 -13.94
CA ASN A 36 -6.27 1.05 -12.64
C ASN A 36 -6.23 -0.23 -11.79
N PHE A 37 -6.19 -0.10 -10.46
CA PHE A 37 -6.52 -1.20 -9.57
C PHE A 37 -7.40 -0.75 -8.40
N PHE A 38 -7.99 -1.70 -7.67
CA PHE A 38 -8.84 -1.44 -6.51
C PHE A 38 -8.08 -1.75 -5.20
N PRO A 39 -7.40 -0.74 -4.60
CA PRO A 39 -6.59 -0.92 -3.39
C PRO A 39 -7.26 -1.67 -2.24
N PRO A 40 -8.58 -1.52 -1.96
CA PRO A 40 -9.20 -2.21 -0.83
C PRO A 40 -9.12 -3.74 -0.89
N LEU A 41 -8.88 -4.36 -2.05
CA LEU A 41 -8.74 -5.82 -2.17
C LEU A 41 -7.28 -6.27 -2.37
N ILE A 42 -6.32 -5.35 -2.24
CA ILE A 42 -4.90 -5.66 -2.48
C ILE A 42 -4.35 -6.73 -1.54
N TYR A 43 -4.85 -6.78 -0.29
CA TYR A 43 -4.42 -7.77 0.70
C TYR A 43 -4.77 -9.19 0.26
N GLN A 44 -5.90 -9.38 -0.43
CA GLN A 44 -6.30 -10.68 -0.96
C GLN A 44 -5.40 -11.15 -2.10
N VAL A 45 -4.86 -10.23 -2.90
CA VAL A 45 -3.83 -10.56 -3.88
C VAL A 45 -2.52 -10.91 -3.19
N ALA A 46 -2.15 -10.14 -2.15
CA ALA A 46 -0.91 -10.34 -1.39
C ALA A 46 -0.85 -11.70 -0.68
N THR A 47 -2.01 -12.29 -0.37
CA THR A 47 -2.15 -13.61 0.26
C THR A 47 -2.61 -14.71 -0.68
N ALA A 48 -2.52 -14.50 -2.00
CA ALA A 48 -2.91 -15.46 -3.04
C ALA A 48 -4.41 -15.86 -3.06
N TYR A 49 -5.28 -15.12 -2.38
CA TYR A 49 -6.72 -15.37 -2.39
C TYR A 49 -7.41 -14.86 -3.66
N LEU A 50 -6.91 -13.75 -4.22
CA LEU A 50 -7.34 -13.20 -5.50
C LEU A 50 -6.18 -13.12 -6.49
N GLU A 51 -6.52 -13.21 -7.77
CA GLU A 51 -5.57 -12.90 -8.84
C GLU A 51 -5.45 -11.38 -9.07
N PRO A 52 -4.26 -10.88 -9.45
CA PRO A 52 -4.06 -9.46 -9.74
C PRO A 52 -5.04 -8.88 -10.77
N SER A 53 -5.41 -9.68 -11.77
CA SER A 53 -6.37 -9.31 -12.82
C SER A 53 -7.81 -9.14 -12.30
N SER A 54 -8.16 -9.74 -11.16
CA SER A 54 -9.48 -9.61 -10.55
C SER A 54 -9.71 -8.22 -9.95
N ILE A 55 -8.63 -7.48 -9.65
CA ILE A 55 -8.70 -6.16 -9.02
C ILE A 55 -8.09 -5.06 -9.87
N SER A 56 -7.64 -5.36 -11.09
CA SER A 56 -7.01 -4.40 -12.00
C SER A 56 -7.70 -4.35 -13.36
N TYR A 57 -7.67 -3.18 -13.99
CA TYR A 57 -8.32 -2.96 -15.27
C TYR A 57 -7.55 -1.97 -16.15
N PRO A 58 -7.25 -2.29 -17.43
CA PRO A 58 -6.47 -1.42 -18.30
C PRO A 58 -7.18 -0.09 -18.60
N PHE A 59 -6.47 1.04 -18.45
CA PHE A 59 -7.03 2.37 -18.72
C PHE A 59 -7.53 2.52 -20.15
N ARG A 60 -6.78 2.01 -21.13
CA ARG A 60 -7.16 2.09 -22.55
C ARG A 60 -8.47 1.37 -22.85
N LYS A 61 -8.74 0.27 -22.15
CA LYS A 61 -10.02 -0.44 -22.25
C LYS A 61 -11.12 0.33 -21.52
N PHE A 62 -10.80 0.90 -20.37
CA PHE A 62 -11.74 1.68 -19.54
C PHE A 62 -12.25 2.92 -20.27
N PHE A 63 -11.41 3.58 -21.06
CA PHE A 63 -11.76 4.80 -21.80
C PHE A 63 -12.19 4.56 -23.25
N HIS A 64 -12.37 3.31 -23.66
CA HIS A 64 -12.78 2.99 -25.03
C HIS A 64 -14.09 3.72 -25.38
N GLY A 65 -14.12 4.35 -26.56
CA GLY A 65 -15.29 5.08 -27.07
C GLY A 65 -15.47 6.50 -26.53
N ARG A 66 -14.67 6.95 -25.57
CA ARG A 66 -14.74 8.32 -25.05
C ARG A 66 -13.92 9.25 -25.93
N LYS A 67 -14.60 10.12 -26.69
CA LYS A 67 -13.97 10.97 -27.72
C LYS A 67 -13.07 12.07 -27.15
N ASN A 68 -13.40 12.57 -25.96
CA ASN A 68 -12.73 13.70 -25.33
C ASN A 68 -11.82 13.30 -24.15
N LEU A 69 -11.50 12.01 -24.01
CA LEU A 69 -10.63 11.48 -22.96
C LEU A 69 -9.52 10.61 -23.56
N GLN A 70 -8.28 10.93 -23.21
CA GLN A 70 -7.09 10.19 -23.62
C GLN A 70 -6.31 9.70 -22.41
N PHE A 71 -5.62 8.58 -22.59
CA PHE A 71 -4.69 8.03 -21.60
C PHE A 71 -3.24 8.16 -22.08
N ARG A 72 -2.39 8.69 -21.21
CA ARG A 72 -0.94 8.80 -21.39
C ARG A 72 -0.25 7.98 -20.30
N LEU A 73 0.48 6.93 -20.69
CA LEU A 73 1.40 6.26 -19.79
C LEU A 73 2.60 7.19 -19.57
N GLY A 74 2.90 7.53 -18.33
CA GLY A 74 4.03 8.40 -17.97
C GLY A 74 4.07 8.71 -16.47
N GLU A 75 5.25 8.99 -15.96
CA GLU A 75 5.44 9.44 -14.58
C GLU A 75 5.75 10.93 -14.56
N LEU A 76 5.01 11.69 -13.74
CA LEU A 76 5.28 13.11 -13.51
C LEU A 76 6.63 13.30 -12.82
N GLN A 77 7.48 14.11 -13.43
CA GLN A 77 8.78 14.52 -12.89
C GLN A 77 8.68 15.92 -12.26
N SER A 78 8.19 16.91 -13.01
CA SER A 78 8.06 18.28 -12.54
C SER A 78 6.89 19.02 -13.18
N VAL A 79 6.54 20.17 -12.62
CA VAL A 79 5.52 21.09 -13.15
C VAL A 79 6.14 22.46 -13.41
N ASN A 80 6.06 22.93 -14.65
CA ASN A 80 6.36 24.32 -14.98
C ASN A 80 5.06 25.14 -14.95
N MET A 81 4.80 25.77 -13.80
CA MET A 81 3.58 26.55 -13.59
C MET A 81 3.56 27.84 -14.43
N ALA A 82 4.71 28.41 -14.78
CA ALA A 82 4.79 29.64 -15.57
C ALA A 82 4.33 29.43 -17.02
N GLU A 83 4.56 28.22 -17.55
CA GLU A 83 4.17 27.83 -18.92
C GLU A 83 2.92 26.94 -18.96
N ASN A 84 2.32 26.63 -17.80
CA ASN A 84 1.26 25.63 -17.66
C ASN A 84 1.59 24.29 -18.33
N LYS A 85 2.76 23.73 -17.99
CA LYS A 85 3.25 22.45 -18.51
C LYS A 85 3.55 21.47 -17.40
N VAL A 86 3.26 20.20 -17.66
CA VAL A 86 3.79 19.08 -16.88
C VAL A 86 4.90 18.38 -17.66
N VAL A 87 6.00 18.08 -16.98
CA VAL A 87 7.12 17.31 -17.53
C VAL A 87 6.99 15.88 -17.02
N LEU A 88 6.82 14.96 -17.97
CA LEU A 88 6.80 13.52 -17.71
C LEU A 88 8.16 12.94 -18.10
N ASN A 89 8.46 11.75 -17.59
CA ASN A 89 9.65 10.98 -17.97
C ASN A 89 9.76 10.64 -19.47
N ASN A 90 8.72 10.90 -20.27
CA ASN A 90 8.66 10.57 -21.69
C ASN A 90 8.10 11.70 -22.57
N GLY A 91 8.08 12.94 -22.09
CA GLY A 91 7.62 14.11 -22.84
C GLY A 91 6.85 15.11 -21.98
N GLU A 92 6.29 16.12 -22.63
CA GLU A 92 5.59 17.22 -21.95
C GLU A 92 4.12 17.29 -22.35
N LEU A 93 3.29 17.85 -21.47
CA LEU A 93 1.90 18.18 -21.77
C LEU A 93 1.58 19.58 -21.28
N GLU A 94 0.96 20.38 -22.13
CA GLU A 94 0.34 21.65 -21.74
C GLU A 94 -1.05 21.42 -21.15
N TYR A 95 -1.44 22.25 -20.19
CA TYR A 95 -2.74 22.21 -19.56
C TYR A 95 -3.37 23.60 -19.44
N ASP A 96 -4.70 23.64 -19.40
CA ASP A 96 -5.44 24.80 -18.93
C ASP A 96 -5.86 24.59 -17.46
N GLN A 97 -6.04 23.32 -17.05
CA GLN A 97 -6.27 22.88 -15.67
C GLN A 97 -5.44 21.63 -15.36
N LEU A 98 -4.72 21.65 -14.23
CA LEU A 98 -3.93 20.53 -13.73
C LEU A 98 -4.54 19.98 -12.43
N ILE A 99 -4.77 18.67 -12.38
CA ILE A 99 -5.32 17.98 -11.22
C ILE A 99 -4.34 16.93 -10.71
N PHE A 100 -4.01 16.99 -9.43
CA PHE A 100 -3.23 15.96 -8.74
C PHE A 100 -4.16 14.93 -8.09
N ALA A 101 -4.06 13.68 -8.56
CA ALA A 101 -4.79 12.52 -8.06
C ALA A 101 -3.85 11.32 -7.82
N THR A 102 -2.60 11.60 -7.44
CA THR A 102 -1.49 10.62 -7.37
C THR A 102 -1.53 9.67 -6.17
N GLY A 103 -2.49 9.84 -5.26
CA GLY A 103 -2.59 9.06 -4.05
C GLY A 103 -1.42 9.31 -3.08
N ALA A 104 -0.97 8.25 -2.41
CA ALA A 104 0.02 8.32 -1.34
C ALA A 104 1.08 7.21 -1.49
N GLU A 105 2.26 7.45 -0.93
CA GLU A 105 3.38 6.52 -0.81
C GLU A 105 3.47 5.94 0.61
N THR A 106 4.22 4.85 0.75
CA THR A 106 4.51 4.24 2.06
C THR A 106 5.45 5.15 2.85
N ASN A 107 5.12 5.40 4.13
CA ASN A 107 5.99 6.18 5.01
C ASN A 107 6.79 5.25 5.95
N TYR A 108 8.11 5.34 5.89
CA TYR A 108 9.02 4.57 6.75
C TYR A 108 9.55 5.38 7.94
N PHE A 109 9.09 6.62 8.12
CA PHE A 109 9.46 7.52 9.22
C PHE A 109 10.98 7.71 9.38
N GLY A 110 11.72 7.68 8.26
CA GLY A 110 13.18 7.81 8.25
C GLY A 110 13.96 6.54 8.61
N MET A 111 13.30 5.40 8.83
CA MET A 111 13.96 4.13 9.13
C MET A 111 14.46 3.45 7.84
N GLU A 112 15.70 3.75 7.46
CA GLU A 112 16.29 3.26 6.20
C GLU A 112 16.42 1.73 6.13
N ASN A 113 16.78 1.08 7.23
CA ASN A 113 16.84 -0.38 7.31
C ASN A 113 15.46 -1.02 7.10
N VAL A 114 14.41 -0.46 7.73
CA VAL A 114 13.03 -0.93 7.52
C VAL A 114 12.63 -0.74 6.06
N LYS A 115 12.89 0.44 5.49
CA LYS A 115 12.61 0.73 4.08
C LYS A 115 13.29 -0.24 3.13
N LYS A 116 14.54 -0.62 3.41
CA LYS A 116 15.32 -1.55 2.59
C LYS A 116 14.86 -3.01 2.72
N ASN A 117 14.52 -3.44 3.93
CA ASN A 117 14.39 -4.86 4.24
C ASN A 117 12.94 -5.34 4.41
N ALA A 118 12.01 -4.46 4.81
CA ALA A 118 10.61 -4.83 5.02
C ALA A 118 9.89 -5.08 3.69
N ILE A 119 8.79 -5.83 3.75
CA ILE A 119 7.90 -6.08 2.63
C ILE A 119 6.85 -4.95 2.58
N PRO A 120 6.83 -4.11 1.53
CA PRO A 120 5.79 -3.11 1.36
C PRO A 120 4.46 -3.76 0.98
N MET A 121 3.36 -3.01 1.10
CA MET A 121 2.04 -3.49 0.69
C MET A 121 1.13 -2.37 0.18
N LYS A 122 1.64 -1.53 -0.73
CA LYS A 122 0.94 -0.35 -1.24
C LYS A 122 0.49 -0.50 -2.69
N THR A 123 1.27 -1.20 -3.51
CA THR A 123 1.04 -1.36 -4.95
C THR A 123 0.69 -2.80 -5.32
N LEU A 124 0.10 -3.01 -6.49
CA LEU A 124 -0.18 -4.37 -6.99
C LEU A 124 1.10 -5.20 -7.13
N ASN A 125 2.22 -4.57 -7.51
CA ASN A 125 3.52 -5.23 -7.56
C ASN A 125 4.00 -5.64 -6.17
N ASP A 126 3.82 -4.78 -5.16
CA ASP A 126 4.17 -5.11 -3.77
C ASP A 126 3.40 -6.35 -3.30
N ALA A 127 2.12 -6.45 -3.62
CA ALA A 127 1.28 -7.60 -3.29
C ALA A 127 1.79 -8.89 -3.94
N ILE A 128 2.12 -8.85 -5.24
CA ILE A 128 2.66 -10.00 -5.96
C ILE A 128 4.02 -10.41 -5.39
N GLU A 129 4.90 -9.45 -5.11
CA GLU A 129 6.22 -9.71 -4.53
C GLU A 129 6.10 -10.33 -3.14
N MET A 130 5.23 -9.78 -2.28
CA MET A 130 4.92 -10.31 -0.96
C MET A 130 4.44 -11.76 -1.05
N ARG A 131 3.46 -12.05 -1.91
CA ARG A 131 2.95 -13.40 -2.16
C ARG A 131 4.09 -14.36 -2.52
N ASN A 132 4.89 -14.01 -3.53
CA ASN A 132 5.97 -14.85 -4.01
C ASN A 132 7.04 -15.08 -2.92
N LYS A 133 7.40 -14.03 -2.18
CA LYS A 133 8.41 -14.10 -1.13
C LYS A 133 7.95 -14.98 0.04
N LEU A 134 6.67 -14.91 0.42
CA LEU A 134 6.10 -15.74 1.48
C LEU A 134 6.01 -17.20 1.06
N LEU A 135 5.53 -17.50 -0.15
CA LEU A 135 5.53 -18.86 -0.70
C LEU A 135 6.95 -19.46 -0.71
N GLN A 136 7.93 -18.73 -1.23
CA GLN A 136 9.33 -19.17 -1.23
C GLN A 136 9.90 -19.40 0.18
N ARG A 137 9.44 -18.64 1.18
CA ARG A 137 9.87 -18.84 2.58
C ARG A 137 9.24 -20.08 3.20
N MET A 138 8.01 -20.41 2.84
CA MET A 138 7.39 -21.69 3.24
C MET A 138 8.14 -22.87 2.62
N GLU A 139 8.52 -22.80 1.34
CA GLU A 139 9.37 -23.82 0.69
C GLU A 139 10.75 -23.96 1.35
N LYS A 140 11.36 -22.86 1.79
CA LYS A 140 12.62 -22.93 2.55
C LYS A 140 12.41 -23.54 3.93
N ALA A 141 11.29 -23.23 4.59
CA ALA A 141 10.98 -23.76 5.90
C ALA A 141 10.76 -25.29 5.85
N SER A 142 10.08 -25.81 4.83
CA SER A 142 9.75 -27.25 4.72
C SER A 142 11.00 -28.14 4.69
N ILE A 143 12.07 -27.68 4.03
CA ILE A 143 13.34 -28.41 3.93
C ILE A 143 14.40 -27.98 4.97
N CYS A 144 14.11 -27.00 5.82
CA CYS A 144 15.07 -26.47 6.79
C CYS A 144 15.23 -27.42 7.98
N ASN A 145 16.44 -27.91 8.23
CA ASN A 145 16.74 -28.81 9.36
C ASN A 145 16.89 -28.09 10.70
N ASN A 146 17.22 -26.79 10.69
CA ASN A 146 17.37 -25.99 11.91
C ASN A 146 16.01 -25.47 12.39
N SER A 147 15.53 -25.95 13.53
CA SER A 147 14.21 -25.59 14.07
C SER A 147 14.07 -24.10 14.41
N LYS A 148 15.16 -23.42 14.79
CA LYS A 148 15.18 -21.98 15.05
C LYS A 148 15.02 -21.21 13.74
N GLU A 149 15.85 -21.50 12.75
CA GLU A 149 15.78 -20.84 11.45
C GLU A 149 14.45 -21.10 10.74
N ARG A 150 13.93 -22.33 10.81
CA ARG A 150 12.60 -22.70 10.32
C ARG A 150 11.51 -21.81 10.93
N ARG A 151 11.57 -21.53 12.23
CA ARG A 151 10.64 -20.62 12.91
C ARG A 151 10.76 -19.18 12.40
N GLU A 152 11.96 -18.72 12.07
CA GLU A 152 12.18 -17.37 11.52
C GLU A 152 11.57 -17.21 10.13
N TYR A 153 11.57 -18.26 9.30
CA TYR A 153 10.86 -18.28 8.01
C TYR A 153 9.34 -18.19 8.16
N LEU A 154 8.78 -18.76 9.23
CA LEU A 154 7.33 -18.86 9.44
C LEU A 154 6.75 -17.83 10.41
N THR A 155 7.59 -17.08 11.11
CA THR A 155 7.13 -15.99 11.99
C THR A 155 6.87 -14.78 11.13
N ILE A 156 5.72 -14.12 11.33
CA ILE A 156 5.30 -12.93 10.60
C ILE A 156 5.12 -11.78 11.59
N VAL A 157 5.67 -10.62 11.27
CA VAL A 157 5.40 -9.37 11.98
C VAL A 157 4.76 -8.39 10.99
N VAL A 158 3.55 -7.95 11.29
CA VAL A 158 2.83 -6.91 10.55
C VAL A 158 2.87 -5.63 11.38
N ALA A 159 3.48 -4.57 10.84
CA ALA A 159 3.55 -3.27 11.49
C ALA A 159 2.41 -2.37 10.98
N GLY A 160 1.59 -1.86 11.90
CA GLY A 160 0.45 -0.98 11.65
C GLY A 160 -0.90 -1.67 11.85
N GLY A 161 -1.60 -1.33 12.92
CA GLY A 161 -2.93 -1.81 13.31
C GLY A 161 -4.10 -1.09 12.64
N GLY A 162 -3.86 -0.40 11.53
CA GLY A 162 -4.92 0.14 10.67
C GLY A 162 -5.64 -0.96 9.88
N PRO A 163 -6.62 -0.61 9.02
CA PRO A 163 -7.40 -1.57 8.23
C PRO A 163 -6.52 -2.59 7.50
N THR A 164 -5.51 -2.10 6.81
CA THR A 164 -4.57 -2.91 6.05
C THR A 164 -3.85 -3.98 6.89
N GLY A 165 -3.28 -3.61 8.04
CA GLY A 165 -2.55 -4.58 8.85
C GLY A 165 -3.48 -5.57 9.55
N VAL A 166 -4.69 -5.14 9.90
CA VAL A 166 -5.75 -6.01 10.44
C VAL A 166 -6.16 -7.06 9.40
N GLU A 167 -6.49 -6.64 8.18
CA GLU A 167 -6.93 -7.52 7.08
C GLU A 167 -5.86 -8.57 6.75
N VAL A 168 -4.61 -8.15 6.59
CA VAL A 168 -3.48 -9.04 6.29
C VAL A 168 -3.20 -10.02 7.42
N SER A 169 -3.23 -9.55 8.67
CA SER A 169 -3.00 -10.41 9.84
C SER A 169 -4.08 -11.48 9.99
N GLY A 170 -5.36 -11.09 9.76
CA GLY A 170 -6.48 -12.02 9.75
C GLY A 170 -6.30 -13.09 8.67
N MET A 171 -5.98 -12.68 7.44
CA MET A 171 -5.78 -13.59 6.32
C MET A 171 -4.61 -14.55 6.56
N PHE A 172 -3.49 -14.08 7.11
CA PHE A 172 -2.40 -14.99 7.51
C PHE A 172 -2.81 -15.99 8.59
N ALA A 173 -3.63 -15.57 9.55
CA ALA A 173 -4.11 -16.48 10.58
C ALA A 173 -5.05 -17.54 9.98
N GLU A 174 -5.91 -17.19 9.04
CA GLU A 174 -6.72 -18.15 8.29
C GLU A 174 -5.86 -19.14 7.49
N MET A 175 -4.87 -18.64 6.73
CA MET A 175 -3.95 -19.48 5.97
C MET A 175 -3.19 -20.46 6.89
N ARG A 176 -2.65 -19.97 8.01
CA ARG A 176 -1.95 -20.80 9.00
C ARG A 176 -2.88 -21.89 9.58
N ASN A 177 -4.11 -21.51 9.93
CA ASN A 177 -5.05 -22.41 10.61
C ASN A 177 -5.70 -23.43 9.65
N GLY A 178 -5.91 -23.05 8.38
CA GLY A 178 -6.70 -23.83 7.42
C GLY A 178 -5.92 -24.47 6.27
N ILE A 179 -4.81 -23.86 5.83
CA ILE A 179 -4.08 -24.24 4.60
C ILE A 179 -2.72 -24.85 4.95
N LEU A 180 -1.92 -24.17 5.78
CA LEU A 180 -0.51 -24.55 6.02
C LEU A 180 -0.34 -26.02 6.43
N LYS A 181 -1.17 -26.52 7.34
CA LYS A 181 -1.10 -27.92 7.80
C LYS A 181 -1.46 -28.95 6.72
N LYS A 182 -2.26 -28.56 5.72
CA LYS A 182 -2.72 -29.45 4.64
C LYS A 182 -1.68 -29.52 3.52
N GLU A 183 -1.12 -28.37 3.16
CA GLU A 183 -0.17 -28.26 2.05
C GLU A 183 1.28 -28.53 2.47
N TYR A 184 1.63 -28.22 3.73
CA TYR A 184 2.96 -28.47 4.31
C TYR A 184 2.84 -29.27 5.62
N PRO A 185 2.44 -30.56 5.58
CA PRO A 185 2.29 -31.39 6.78
C PRO A 185 3.54 -31.47 7.66
N GLU A 186 4.73 -31.40 7.06
CA GLU A 186 6.04 -31.37 7.73
C GLU A 186 6.27 -30.13 8.60
N LEU A 187 5.50 -29.06 8.37
CA LEU A 187 5.54 -27.83 9.17
C LEU A 187 4.50 -27.81 10.29
N SER A 188 3.64 -28.83 10.39
CA SER A 188 2.47 -28.84 11.31
C SER A 188 2.79 -28.67 12.80
N THR A 189 3.99 -29.06 13.22
CA THR A 189 4.48 -28.94 14.61
C THR A 189 5.36 -27.71 14.82
N THR A 190 5.65 -26.95 13.76
CA THR A 190 6.48 -25.74 13.85
C THR A 190 5.62 -24.56 14.29
N VAL A 191 6.10 -23.83 15.30
CA VAL A 191 5.44 -22.59 15.75
C VAL A 191 5.52 -21.53 14.65
N SER A 192 4.36 -21.09 14.15
CA SER A 192 4.22 -19.95 13.23
C SER A 192 3.43 -18.84 13.92
N ASN A 193 4.18 -17.90 14.51
CA ASN A 193 3.58 -16.75 15.20
C ASN A 193 3.29 -15.63 14.19
N ILE A 194 2.13 -15.02 14.33
CA ILE A 194 1.73 -13.83 13.58
C ILE A 194 1.57 -12.72 14.61
N TYR A 195 2.41 -11.70 14.51
CA TYR A 195 2.37 -10.52 15.37
C TYR A 195 1.75 -9.36 14.60
N LEU A 196 0.73 -8.72 15.16
CA LEU A 196 0.23 -7.43 14.70
C LEU A 196 0.66 -6.35 15.68
N VAL A 197 1.53 -5.45 15.25
CA VAL A 197 2.19 -4.46 16.10
C VAL A 197 1.71 -3.06 15.72
N ASP A 198 1.23 -2.29 16.69
CA ASP A 198 0.84 -0.89 16.48
C ASP A 198 1.35 0.03 17.60
N GLY A 199 1.71 1.25 17.21
CA GLY A 199 2.20 2.26 18.15
C GLY A 199 1.12 2.92 19.00
N GLY A 200 -0.14 2.83 18.58
CA GLY A 200 -1.32 3.30 19.30
C GLY A 200 -1.86 2.25 20.29
N GLY A 201 -2.81 2.69 21.10
CA GLY A 201 -3.44 1.87 22.15
C GLY A 201 -4.62 1.03 21.68
N GLU A 202 -4.93 1.01 20.38
CA GLU A 202 -6.09 0.34 19.79
C GLU A 202 -5.85 -0.03 18.32
N LEU A 203 -6.50 -1.09 17.86
CA LEU A 203 -6.60 -1.42 16.43
C LEU A 203 -7.70 -0.58 15.78
N LEU A 204 -7.56 -0.26 14.50
CA LEU A 204 -8.55 0.51 13.74
C LEU A 204 -8.93 1.84 14.41
N GLY A 205 -7.96 2.63 14.86
CA GLY A 205 -8.20 3.84 15.66
C GLY A 205 -9.32 4.80 15.18
N PRO A 206 -9.54 5.02 13.87
CA PRO A 206 -10.65 5.86 13.40
C PRO A 206 -12.06 5.26 13.59
N MET A 207 -12.18 3.96 13.93
CA MET A 207 -13.46 3.25 14.08
C MET A 207 -14.06 3.41 15.48
N SER A 208 -15.31 2.98 15.66
CA SER A 208 -15.97 2.98 16.97
C SER A 208 -15.27 2.04 17.96
N LYS A 209 -15.27 2.36 19.26
CA LYS A 209 -14.70 1.50 20.32
C LYS A 209 -15.15 0.04 20.22
N LYS A 210 -16.44 -0.17 19.98
CA LYS A 210 -16.99 -1.51 19.77
C LYS A 210 -16.29 -2.26 18.63
N SER A 211 -16.11 -1.60 17.48
CA SER A 211 -15.39 -2.20 16.35
C SER A 211 -13.92 -2.49 16.66
N GLN A 212 -13.27 -1.65 17.46
CA GLN A 212 -11.88 -1.83 17.88
C GLN A 212 -11.74 -3.06 18.79
N GLU A 213 -12.62 -3.17 19.80
CA GLU A 213 -12.70 -4.31 20.73
C GLU A 213 -13.03 -5.61 19.99
N ASP A 214 -14.10 -5.61 19.17
CA ASP A 214 -14.51 -6.75 18.36
C ASP A 214 -13.36 -7.25 17.46
N THR A 215 -12.61 -6.33 16.85
CA THR A 215 -11.46 -6.66 15.99
C THR A 215 -10.30 -7.28 16.78
N TYR A 216 -9.98 -6.70 17.93
CA TYR A 216 -8.92 -7.20 18.80
C TYR A 216 -9.22 -8.63 19.27
N GLU A 217 -10.46 -8.87 19.74
CA GLU A 217 -10.91 -10.18 20.19
C GLU A 217 -10.91 -11.20 19.05
N ALA A 218 -11.42 -10.82 17.87
CA ALA A 218 -11.45 -11.70 16.70
C ALA A 218 -10.05 -12.15 16.29
N LEU A 219 -9.10 -11.23 16.12
CA LEU A 219 -7.72 -11.56 15.76
C LEU A 219 -7.02 -12.41 16.82
N THR A 220 -7.21 -12.07 18.10
CA THR A 220 -6.63 -12.84 19.21
C THR A 220 -7.18 -14.27 19.24
N LYS A 221 -8.49 -14.45 19.02
CA LYS A 221 -9.14 -15.76 18.92
C LYS A 221 -8.62 -16.58 17.72
N MET A 222 -8.25 -15.93 16.63
CA MET A 222 -7.59 -16.57 15.48
C MET A 222 -6.13 -16.94 15.76
N GLY A 223 -5.57 -16.52 16.90
CA GLY A 223 -4.20 -16.78 17.33
C GLY A 223 -3.19 -15.77 16.79
N VAL A 224 -3.61 -14.55 16.48
CA VAL A 224 -2.71 -13.41 16.21
C VAL A 224 -2.29 -12.81 17.55
N ILE A 225 -1.00 -12.51 17.70
CA ILE A 225 -0.44 -11.86 18.88
C ILE A 225 -0.46 -10.34 18.63
N VAL A 226 -1.44 -9.65 19.22
CA VAL A 226 -1.57 -8.20 19.07
C VAL A 226 -0.68 -7.49 20.10
N LYS A 227 0.22 -6.61 19.64
CA LYS A 227 1.10 -5.78 20.49
C LYS A 227 0.80 -4.31 20.25
N LEU A 228 -0.04 -3.75 21.11
CA LEU A 228 -0.38 -2.32 21.13
C LEU A 228 0.67 -1.52 21.89
N ASN A 229 0.65 -0.19 21.74
CA ASN A 229 1.62 0.74 22.33
C ASN A 229 3.07 0.34 22.04
N THR A 230 3.31 -0.36 20.93
CA THR A 230 4.60 -0.96 20.59
C THR A 230 4.99 -0.50 19.19
N ARG A 231 6.07 0.27 19.09
CA ARG A 231 6.58 0.79 17.82
C ARG A 231 7.82 0.02 17.36
N VAL A 232 7.84 -0.35 16.09
CA VAL A 232 9.07 -0.80 15.40
C VAL A 232 10.01 0.40 15.28
N THR A 233 11.28 0.18 15.58
CA THR A 233 12.35 1.19 15.50
C THR A 233 13.45 0.80 14.51
N ASP A 234 13.62 -0.49 14.23
CA ASP A 234 14.59 -0.96 13.22
C ASP A 234 14.22 -2.36 12.70
N TYR A 235 14.77 -2.73 11.54
CA TYR A 235 14.70 -4.08 10.99
C TYR A 235 15.98 -4.44 10.24
N LYS A 236 16.84 -5.21 10.91
CA LYS A 236 18.18 -5.56 10.43
C LYS A 236 18.50 -7.01 10.80
N ASP A 237 19.24 -7.69 9.93
CA ASP A 237 19.73 -9.06 10.17
C ASP A 237 18.60 -10.05 10.55
N ASP A 238 17.43 -9.90 9.91
CA ASP A 238 16.21 -10.66 10.19
C ASP A 238 15.69 -10.52 11.65
N VAL A 239 15.94 -9.37 12.28
CA VAL A 239 15.45 -9.02 13.63
C VAL A 239 14.67 -7.72 13.59
N VAL A 240 13.42 -7.77 14.03
CA VAL A 240 12.59 -6.57 14.26
C VAL A 240 12.87 -6.04 15.65
N HIS A 241 13.25 -4.77 15.74
CA HIS A 241 13.53 -4.08 16.99
C HIS A 241 12.36 -3.17 17.37
N PHE A 242 11.99 -3.19 18.65
CA PHE A 242 10.95 -2.32 19.20
C PHE A 242 11.51 -1.27 20.13
N HIS A 243 10.76 -0.17 20.29
CA HIS A 243 11.16 0.97 21.12
C HIS A 243 11.39 0.64 22.61
N ASN A 244 10.81 -0.45 23.12
CA ASN A 244 10.95 -0.89 24.51
C ASN A 244 12.14 -1.86 24.72
N GLY A 245 12.95 -2.08 23.70
CA GLY A 245 14.11 -2.99 23.73
C GLY A 245 13.78 -4.45 23.41
N GLU A 246 12.50 -4.82 23.27
CA GLU A 246 12.13 -6.16 22.80
C GLU A 246 12.50 -6.35 21.33
N THR A 247 12.71 -7.61 20.96
CA THR A 247 13.04 -8.00 19.58
C THR A 247 12.27 -9.25 19.14
N ILE A 248 12.00 -9.38 17.85
CA ILE A 248 11.47 -10.61 17.25
C ILE A 248 12.34 -11.02 16.06
N ASN A 249 12.87 -12.24 16.11
CA ASN A 249 13.54 -12.87 14.98
C ASN A 249 12.49 -13.29 13.94
N THR A 250 12.58 -12.72 12.75
CA THR A 250 11.69 -13.03 11.65
C THR A 250 12.32 -12.58 10.34
N LYS A 251 12.11 -13.36 9.29
CA LYS A 251 12.43 -12.94 7.92
C LYS A 251 11.32 -12.06 7.34
N ASN A 252 10.14 -12.02 7.98
CA ASN A 252 8.91 -11.43 7.47
C ASN A 252 8.46 -10.22 8.30
N LEU A 253 8.99 -9.03 7.99
CA LEU A 253 8.37 -7.78 8.39
C LEU A 253 7.51 -7.24 7.25
N ILE A 254 6.19 -7.16 7.44
CA ILE A 254 5.25 -6.51 6.52
C ILE A 254 5.02 -5.09 7.04
N TRP A 255 5.27 -4.10 6.19
CA TRP A 255 5.14 -2.70 6.56
C TRP A 255 3.83 -2.11 6.05
N ALA A 256 2.83 -2.04 6.94
CA ALA A 256 1.54 -1.40 6.70
C ALA A 256 1.37 -0.10 7.52
N ALA A 257 2.45 0.39 8.15
CA ALA A 257 2.41 1.54 9.03
C ALA A 257 2.61 2.85 8.26
N GLY A 258 1.52 3.61 8.14
CA GLY A 258 1.56 5.00 7.72
C GLY A 258 1.76 5.24 6.22
N VAL A 259 1.24 6.38 5.76
CA VAL A 259 1.39 6.85 4.39
C VAL A 259 1.75 8.33 4.38
N SER A 260 2.44 8.77 3.35
CA SER A 260 2.71 10.18 3.05
C SER A 260 2.31 10.50 1.62
N ALA A 261 2.07 11.77 1.30
CA ALA A 261 1.92 12.18 -0.09
C ALA A 261 3.29 12.39 -0.76
N LYS A 262 3.29 12.43 -2.10
CA LYS A 262 4.48 12.73 -2.91
C LYS A 262 4.64 14.26 -3.03
N VAL A 263 5.89 14.73 -3.00
CA VAL A 263 6.24 16.11 -3.33
C VAL A 263 6.65 16.15 -4.80
N PHE A 264 6.26 17.18 -5.51
CA PHE A 264 6.53 17.35 -6.94
C PHE A 264 7.43 18.55 -7.15
N GLU A 265 8.44 18.38 -8.00
CA GLU A 265 9.30 19.48 -8.41
C GLU A 265 8.48 20.53 -9.17
N GLY A 266 8.76 21.81 -8.90
CA GLY A 266 8.03 22.93 -9.48
C GLY A 266 6.73 23.30 -8.76
N ILE A 267 6.33 22.56 -7.73
CA ILE A 267 5.28 22.98 -6.80
C ILE A 267 5.92 23.62 -5.56
N PRO A 268 5.46 24.81 -5.12
CA PRO A 268 6.04 25.49 -3.97
C PRO A 268 5.94 24.66 -2.68
N THR A 269 6.97 24.75 -1.85
CA THR A 269 7.05 23.96 -0.60
C THR A 269 5.94 24.30 0.40
N GLU A 270 5.51 25.55 0.40
CA GLU A 270 4.42 26.11 1.20
C GLU A 270 3.04 25.55 0.84
N SER A 271 2.90 24.98 -0.37
CA SER A 271 1.68 24.29 -0.79
C SER A 271 1.50 22.94 -0.11
N TYR A 272 2.47 22.47 0.69
CA TYR A 272 2.44 21.19 1.38
C TYR A 272 2.33 21.36 2.90
N GLY A 273 1.41 20.61 3.51
CA GLY A 273 1.21 20.52 4.95
C GLY A 273 1.67 19.19 5.54
N ARG A 274 1.04 18.80 6.66
CA ARG A 274 1.36 17.59 7.42
C ARG A 274 1.33 16.34 6.53
N GLY A 275 2.40 15.53 6.60
CA GLY A 275 2.53 14.30 5.81
C GLY A 275 2.71 14.55 4.31
N LYS A 276 3.24 15.72 3.94
CA LYS A 276 3.43 16.18 2.55
C LYS A 276 2.13 16.33 1.75
N ARG A 277 0.98 16.43 2.42
CA ARG A 277 -0.31 16.58 1.76
C ARG A 277 -0.46 18.00 1.23
N MET A 278 -0.92 18.14 -0.01
CA MET A 278 -1.21 19.46 -0.58
C MET A 278 -2.33 20.15 0.21
N VAL A 279 -2.12 21.43 0.54
CA VAL A 279 -3.11 22.28 1.20
C VAL A 279 -3.98 22.92 0.12
N VAL A 280 -5.29 22.74 0.24
CA VAL A 280 -6.26 23.23 -0.75
C VAL A 280 -7.37 24.06 -0.09
N ASP A 281 -8.02 24.90 -0.88
CA ASP A 281 -9.22 25.63 -0.49
C ASP A 281 -10.50 24.76 -0.57
N ALA A 282 -11.65 25.36 -0.29
CA ALA A 282 -12.96 24.68 -0.32
C ALA A 282 -13.36 24.16 -1.72
N TYR A 283 -12.67 24.59 -2.78
CA TYR A 283 -12.89 24.18 -4.17
C TYR A 283 -11.82 23.20 -4.65
N ASN A 284 -10.96 22.70 -3.75
CA ASN A 284 -9.81 21.83 -4.03
C ASN A 284 -8.71 22.49 -4.87
N LYS A 285 -8.67 23.82 -4.93
CA LYS A 285 -7.58 24.55 -5.56
C LYS A 285 -6.39 24.59 -4.59
N LEU A 286 -5.18 24.37 -5.10
CA LEU A 286 -3.96 24.49 -4.33
C LEU A 286 -3.84 25.90 -3.73
N ASN A 287 -3.51 26.00 -2.44
CA ASN A 287 -3.19 27.28 -1.81
C ASN A 287 -1.82 27.76 -2.31
N GLY A 288 -1.81 28.89 -2.99
CA GLY A 288 -0.68 29.48 -3.72
C GLY A 288 -1.16 30.11 -5.02
#